data_AF-A0AAV5T624-F1
#
_entry.id   AF-A0AAV5T624-F1
#
_cell.length_a   1.000
_cell.length_b   1.000
_cell.length_c   1.000
_cell.angle_alpha   90.00
_cell.angle_beta   90.00
_cell.angle_gamma   90.00
#
_symmetry.space_group_name_H-M   'P 1'
#
loop_
_entity.id
_entity.type
_entity.pdbx_description
1 polymer ?
#
loop_
_entity_poly.entity_id
_entity_poly.type
_entity_poly.pdbx_seq_one_letter_code
_entity_poly.pdbx_strand_id
1 'polypeptide(L)'
;MSDPPVKKRKGSIMIDMIIDKSLKDGQTQITTHHADGFIWRLFATRVSSRHVCGWDQLKVYLGCDVDGSSELWLAKTKIQLTDQSIYCRPSTASHSFTSWRPYHNKCQIAQMNPEGIDALFVDIEFESESFVRRPILNLKSDIHDAILVLEGQKIPVDKQVLSYQSSYFNRLFYGDFKESKQDEIEL
;
A
#
# COMPACT_ATOMS: atom_id res chain seq x y z
N MET A 1 -18.00 20.56 -23.08
CA MET A 1 -16.94 20.99 -22.14
C MET A 1 -17.23 20.27 -20.84
N SER A 2 -16.52 19.19 -20.56
CA SER A 2 -16.67 18.43 -19.32
C SER A 2 -15.97 19.19 -18.19
N ASP A 3 -16.62 19.29 -17.03
CA ASP A 3 -16.08 19.96 -15.85
C ASP A 3 -14.67 19.43 -15.50
N PRO A 4 -13.75 20.31 -15.05
CA PRO A 4 -12.43 19.88 -14.60
C PRO A 4 -12.57 18.89 -13.42
N PRO A 5 -11.68 17.90 -13.30
CA PRO A 5 -11.81 16.88 -12.27
C PRO A 5 -11.72 17.52 -10.88
N VAL A 6 -12.75 17.25 -10.08
CA VAL A 6 -12.93 17.74 -8.71
C VAL A 6 -11.69 17.40 -7.88
N LYS A 7 -10.92 18.43 -7.52
CA LYS A 7 -9.87 18.34 -6.49
C LYS A 7 -10.49 17.85 -5.19
N LYS A 8 -10.20 16.60 -4.79
CA LYS A 8 -10.63 16.05 -3.50
C LYS A 8 -9.48 16.04 -2.49
N ARG A 9 -9.60 17.01 -1.59
CA ARG A 9 -9.33 17.07 -0.15
C ARG A 9 -8.20 16.19 0.40
N LYS A 10 -7.19 16.90 0.93
CA LYS A 10 -6.42 16.48 2.10
C LYS A 10 -7.41 15.99 3.17
N GLY A 11 -7.44 14.68 3.41
CA GLY A 11 -8.32 14.02 4.36
C GLY A 11 -7.51 13.33 5.45
N SER A 12 -8.12 13.10 6.60
CA SER A 12 -7.63 12.15 7.59
C SER A 12 -8.73 11.15 7.89
N ILE A 13 -8.35 9.90 8.08
CA ILE A 13 -9.24 8.84 8.53
C ILE A 13 -8.75 8.34 9.89
N MET A 14 -9.70 7.99 10.75
CA MET A 14 -9.42 7.40 12.05
C MET A 14 -9.91 5.96 12.00
N ILE A 15 -9.03 5.02 12.33
CA ILE A 15 -9.38 3.62 12.45
C ILE A 15 -9.06 3.13 13.85
N ASP A 16 -9.86 2.20 14.35
CA ASP A 16 -9.73 1.70 15.72
C ASP A 16 -9.68 0.17 15.80
N MET A 17 -9.19 -0.30 16.95
CA MET A 17 -9.24 -1.71 17.35
C MET A 17 -9.37 -1.80 18.86
N ILE A 18 -10.38 -2.51 19.33
CA ILE A 18 -10.46 -2.98 20.72
C ILE A 18 -9.55 -4.19 20.87
N ILE A 19 -8.60 -4.17 21.81
CA ILE A 19 -7.65 -5.26 22.00
C ILE A 19 -8.28 -6.38 22.82
N ASP A 20 -8.26 -7.61 22.28
CA ASP A 20 -8.69 -8.79 23.01
C ASP A 20 -7.63 -9.17 24.07
N LYS A 21 -7.99 -9.04 25.35
CA LYS A 21 -7.13 -9.41 26.49
C LYS A 21 -6.78 -10.89 26.53
N SER A 22 -7.58 -11.74 25.88
CA SER A 22 -7.36 -13.18 25.79
C SER A 22 -6.38 -13.58 24.67
N LEU A 23 -5.88 -12.61 23.89
CA LEU A 23 -4.91 -12.83 22.82
C LEU A 23 -3.65 -13.49 23.37
N LYS A 24 -3.36 -14.71 22.88
CA LYS A 24 -2.21 -15.52 23.31
C LYS A 24 -0.95 -15.16 22.52
N ASP A 25 0.19 -15.64 23.02
CA ASP A 25 1.47 -15.53 22.32
C ASP A 25 1.39 -16.09 20.88
N GLY A 26 1.93 -15.32 19.93
CA GLY A 26 1.90 -15.62 18.50
C GLY A 26 0.57 -15.35 17.80
N GLN A 27 -0.51 -15.07 18.54
CA GLN A 27 -1.80 -14.76 17.92
C GLN A 27 -1.84 -13.32 17.40
N THR A 28 -2.55 -13.15 16.29
CA THR A 28 -2.76 -11.85 15.65
C THR A 28 -4.24 -11.56 15.56
N GLN A 29 -4.65 -10.42 16.14
CA GLN A 29 -5.97 -9.84 15.94
C GLN A 29 -5.94 -8.89 14.75
N ILE A 30 -7.04 -8.84 13.98
CA ILE A 30 -7.15 -8.01 12.78
C ILE A 30 -8.49 -7.27 12.80
N THR A 31 -8.47 -5.97 12.57
CA THR A 31 -9.67 -5.18 12.24
C THR A 31 -9.54 -4.63 10.84
N THR A 32 -10.66 -4.55 10.12
CA THR A 32 -10.71 -4.10 8.73
C THR A 32 -11.62 -2.89 8.61
N HIS A 33 -11.14 -1.86 7.93
CA HIS A 33 -11.80 -0.57 7.77
C HIS A 33 -11.82 -0.17 6.29
N HIS A 34 -12.99 0.19 5.78
CA HIS A 34 -13.15 0.66 4.40
C HIS A 34 -13.22 2.18 4.40
N ALA A 35 -12.19 2.85 3.86
CA ALA A 35 -12.13 4.29 3.85
C ALA A 35 -11.31 4.80 2.65
N ASP A 36 -11.81 5.87 2.02
CA ASP A 36 -11.20 6.50 0.83
C ASP A 36 -10.88 5.53 -0.32
N GLY A 37 -11.70 4.48 -0.49
CA GLY A 37 -11.54 3.46 -1.54
C GLY A 37 -10.50 2.37 -1.22
N PHE A 38 -9.93 2.38 -0.01
CA PHE A 38 -8.98 1.38 0.46
C PHE A 38 -9.59 0.49 1.54
N ILE A 39 -9.03 -0.71 1.65
CA ILE A 39 -9.19 -1.63 2.76
C ILE A 39 -7.98 -1.45 3.68
N TRP A 40 -8.18 -0.75 4.78
CA TRP A 40 -7.19 -0.63 5.84
C TRP A 40 -7.32 -1.78 6.81
N ARG A 41 -6.21 -2.41 7.17
CA ARG A 41 -6.18 -3.52 8.12
C ARG A 41 -5.23 -3.18 9.26
N LEU A 42 -5.75 -3.08 10.47
CA LEU A 42 -4.91 -2.95 11.66
C LEU A 42 -4.64 -4.36 12.19
N PHE A 43 -3.39 -4.66 12.49
CA PHE A 43 -2.96 -5.95 13.02
C PHE A 43 -2.32 -5.72 14.39
N ALA A 44 -2.74 -6.48 15.38
CA ALA A 44 -2.11 -6.52 16.70
C ALA A 44 -1.65 -7.95 16.99
N THR A 45 -0.34 -8.13 17.13
CA THR A 45 0.27 -9.45 17.40
C THR A 45 0.93 -9.43 18.77
N ARG A 46 0.54 -10.37 19.64
CA ARG A 46 1.22 -10.58 20.92
C ARG A 46 2.44 -11.47 20.70
N VAL A 47 3.58 -11.05 21.21
CA VAL A 47 4.85 -11.76 21.10
C VAL A 47 5.51 -11.83 22.48
N SER A 48 5.62 -13.03 23.03
CA SER A 48 6.32 -13.29 24.28
C SER A 48 7.80 -13.51 23.99
N SER A 49 8.64 -12.50 24.26
CA SER A 49 10.09 -12.66 24.08
C SER A 49 10.74 -13.21 25.34
N ARG A 50 10.74 -14.55 25.48
CA ARG A 50 11.46 -15.23 26.58
C ARG A 50 12.98 -15.11 26.50
N HIS A 51 13.53 -14.64 25.38
CA HIS A 51 14.97 -14.63 25.13
C HIS A 51 15.61 -13.25 25.02
N VAL A 52 14.86 -12.15 24.78
CA VAL A 52 15.46 -10.84 24.47
C VAL A 52 15.16 -9.77 25.52
N CYS A 53 13.95 -9.72 26.07
CA CYS A 53 13.56 -8.65 26.99
C CYS A 53 12.75 -9.10 28.21
N GLY A 54 12.26 -10.35 28.27
CA GLY A 54 11.62 -10.90 29.47
C GLY A 54 10.19 -10.41 29.74
N TRP A 55 9.61 -9.62 28.83
CA TRP A 55 8.23 -9.14 28.90
C TRP A 55 7.50 -9.40 27.58
N ASP A 56 6.17 -9.52 27.66
CA ASP A 56 5.30 -9.62 26.49
C ASP A 56 5.31 -8.30 25.71
N GLN A 57 5.22 -8.39 24.39
CA GLN A 57 5.14 -7.25 23.50
C GLN A 57 3.91 -7.33 22.61
N LEU A 58 3.26 -6.21 22.42
CA LEU A 58 2.25 -6.02 21.39
C LEU A 58 2.90 -5.32 20.20
N LYS A 59 2.97 -6.01 19.06
CA LYS A 59 3.41 -5.43 17.79
C LYS A 59 2.20 -5.02 16.98
N VAL A 60 2.16 -3.75 16.60
CA VAL A 60 1.06 -3.17 15.84
C VAL A 60 1.52 -2.88 14.42
N TYR A 61 0.76 -3.37 13.45
CA TYR A 61 1.00 -3.11 12.03
C TYR A 61 -0.22 -2.51 11.38
N LEU A 62 0.01 -1.58 10.45
CA LEU A 62 -1.01 -1.08 9.56
C LEU A 62 -0.79 -1.68 8.18
N GLY A 63 -1.84 -2.24 7.59
CA GLY A 63 -1.88 -2.65 6.20
C GLY A 63 -2.88 -1.83 5.40
N CYS A 64 -2.59 -1.69 4.12
CA CYS A 64 -3.44 -1.00 3.16
C CYS A 64 -3.56 -1.90 1.92
N ASP A 65 -4.78 -2.08 1.46
CA ASP A 65 -5.12 -2.86 0.28
C ASP A 65 -6.19 -2.13 -0.53
N VAL A 66 -6.39 -2.51 -1.79
CA VAL A 66 -7.55 -2.02 -2.58
C VAL A 66 -8.42 -3.21 -2.93
N ASP A 67 -9.72 -3.06 -2.71
CA ASP A 67 -10.68 -4.13 -2.96
C ASP A 67 -10.74 -4.47 -4.46
N GLY A 68 -10.40 -5.72 -4.81
CA GLY A 68 -10.64 -6.31 -6.13
C GLY A 68 -10.02 -5.59 -7.34
N SER A 69 -9.26 -4.51 -7.15
CA SER A 69 -8.73 -3.73 -8.27
C SER A 69 -7.36 -4.29 -8.66
N SER A 70 -7.20 -4.60 -9.94
CA SER A 70 -5.88 -4.71 -10.59
C SER A 70 -5.18 -3.35 -10.73
N GLU A 71 -5.79 -2.26 -10.20
CA GLU A 71 -5.21 -0.93 -10.26
C GLU A 71 -3.98 -0.83 -9.36
N LEU A 72 -2.91 -0.28 -9.94
CA LEU A 72 -1.70 0.00 -9.20
C LEU A 72 -1.83 1.35 -8.50
N TRP A 73 -1.66 1.33 -7.17
CA TRP A 73 -1.95 2.46 -6.30
C TRP A 73 -0.77 2.74 -5.36
N LEU A 74 -0.61 4.02 -5.01
CA LEU A 74 0.32 4.52 -4.00
C LEU A 74 -0.44 5.41 -3.04
N ALA A 75 -0.34 5.12 -1.74
CA ALA A 75 -0.86 5.95 -0.68
C ALA A 75 0.29 6.42 0.22
N LYS A 76 0.61 7.71 0.18
CA LYS A 76 1.55 8.33 1.12
C LYS A 76 0.79 8.83 2.33
N THR A 77 1.17 8.31 3.49
CA THR A 77 0.42 8.55 4.72
C THR A 77 1.36 8.93 5.85
N LYS A 78 0.89 9.87 6.65
CA LYS A 78 1.38 10.11 8.00
C LYS A 78 0.44 9.39 8.95
N ILE A 79 1.01 8.56 9.81
CA ILE A 79 0.31 7.66 10.70
C ILE A 79 0.62 8.12 12.12
N GLN A 80 -0.43 8.35 12.90
CA GLN A 80 -0.32 8.68 14.31
C GLN A 80 -1.09 7.66 15.12
N LEU A 81 -0.38 6.96 16.00
CA LEU A 81 -1.00 6.06 16.97
C LEU A 81 -1.28 6.84 18.26
N THR A 82 -2.55 6.90 18.61
CA THR A 82 -3.03 7.49 19.85
C THR A 82 -3.54 6.36 20.75
N ASP A 83 -3.03 6.34 21.98
CA ASP A 83 -3.48 5.45 23.05
C ASP A 83 -4.03 6.33 24.18
N GLN A 84 -5.09 5.86 24.84
CA GLN A 84 -5.62 6.50 26.05
C GLN A 84 -4.83 6.09 27.31
N SER A 85 -3.96 5.08 27.22
CA SER A 85 -3.08 4.69 28.32
C SER A 85 -1.93 5.69 28.50
N ILE A 86 -1.58 5.94 29.77
CA ILE A 86 -0.59 6.96 30.19
C ILE A 86 0.85 6.53 29.82
N TYR A 87 1.05 5.30 29.36
CA TYR A 87 2.37 4.67 29.20
C TYR A 87 2.91 4.72 27.75
N CYS A 88 2.05 5.04 26.78
CA CYS A 88 2.45 5.09 25.37
C CYS A 88 2.70 6.53 24.94
N ARG A 89 3.94 6.85 24.54
CA ARG A 89 4.18 8.08 23.78
C ARG A 89 3.52 7.94 22.41
N PRO A 90 2.81 8.97 21.92
CA PRO A 90 2.28 8.96 20.56
C PRO A 90 3.42 8.64 19.58
N SER A 91 3.29 7.55 18.83
CA SER A 91 4.23 7.26 17.75
C SER A 91 3.68 7.89 16.48
N THR A 92 4.53 8.68 15.83
CA THR A 92 4.27 9.18 14.47
C THR A 92 5.20 8.47 13.51
N ALA A 93 4.64 7.91 12.45
CA ALA A 93 5.38 7.28 11.37
C ALA A 93 4.87 7.82 10.03
N SER A 94 5.73 7.91 9.03
CA SER A 94 5.29 8.11 7.65
C SER A 94 5.54 6.84 6.86
N HIS A 95 4.56 6.43 6.06
CA HIS A 95 4.69 5.25 5.20
C HIS A 95 4.05 5.46 3.83
N SER A 96 4.68 4.86 2.82
CA SER A 96 4.19 4.82 1.45
C SER A 96 3.72 3.42 1.12
N PHE A 97 2.41 3.20 1.12
CA PHE A 97 1.80 1.93 0.77
C PHE A 97 1.68 1.79 -0.74
N THR A 98 2.04 0.64 -1.30
CA THR A 98 1.99 0.40 -2.76
C THR A 98 1.57 -1.03 -3.09
N SER A 99 0.81 -1.24 -4.16
CA SER A 99 0.43 -2.59 -4.62
C SER A 99 1.49 -3.35 -5.45
N TRP A 100 2.50 -2.67 -6.01
CA TRP A 100 3.52 -3.32 -6.86
C TRP A 100 4.82 -3.71 -6.14
N ARG A 101 5.02 -3.29 -4.89
CA ARG A 101 6.19 -3.72 -4.11
C ARG A 101 5.77 -4.78 -3.10
N PRO A 102 6.39 -5.97 -3.13
CA PRO A 102 6.17 -6.97 -2.09
C PRO A 102 6.42 -6.36 -0.71
N TYR A 103 5.56 -6.66 0.26
CA TYR A 103 5.67 -6.26 1.67
C TYR A 103 5.55 -4.74 1.96
N HIS A 104 5.32 -3.89 0.97
CA HIS A 104 5.05 -2.46 1.16
C HIS A 104 3.56 -2.15 1.36
N ASN A 105 2.70 -3.17 1.38
CA ASN A 105 1.31 -3.03 1.75
C ASN A 105 1.08 -3.15 3.27
N LYS A 106 2.16 -3.30 4.06
CA LYS A 106 2.13 -3.44 5.52
C LYS A 106 3.32 -2.72 6.16
N CYS A 107 3.09 -2.00 7.24
CA CYS A 107 4.12 -1.27 8.01
C CYS A 107 3.95 -1.51 9.50
N GLN A 108 5.05 -1.72 10.25
CA GLN A 108 5.02 -1.73 11.71
C GLN A 108 4.93 -0.29 12.22
N ILE A 109 3.90 0.03 12.98
CA ILE A 109 3.66 1.39 13.48
C ILE A 109 4.01 1.55 14.97
N ALA A 110 4.05 0.43 15.71
CA ALA A 110 4.45 0.44 17.11
C ALA A 110 4.87 -0.94 17.65
N GLN A 111 5.60 -0.90 18.76
CA GLN A 111 5.91 -2.04 19.62
C GLN A 111 5.83 -1.56 21.07
N MET A 112 4.97 -2.17 21.88
CA MET A 112 4.63 -1.68 23.22
C MET A 112 4.32 -2.82 24.20
N ASN A 113 4.22 -2.51 25.50
CA ASN A 113 3.74 -3.45 26.50
C ASN A 113 2.21 -3.61 26.33
N PRO A 114 1.66 -4.83 26.19
CA PRO A 114 0.21 -5.03 26.09
C PRO A 114 -0.57 -4.66 27.36
N GLU A 115 0.07 -4.57 28.53
CA GLU A 115 -0.62 -4.28 29.79
C GLU A 115 -1.25 -2.88 29.80
N GLY A 116 -2.55 -2.82 30.08
CA GLY A 116 -3.30 -1.56 30.17
C GLY A 116 -3.78 -0.99 28.84
N ILE A 117 -3.57 -1.69 27.73
CA ILE A 117 -4.08 -1.30 26.41
C ILE A 117 -5.41 -1.98 26.16
N ASP A 118 -6.49 -1.19 26.17
CA ASP A 118 -7.84 -1.67 25.87
C ASP A 118 -8.25 -1.38 24.42
N ALA A 119 -7.71 -0.31 23.83
CA ALA A 119 -8.02 0.10 22.46
C ALA A 119 -6.85 0.84 21.80
N LEU A 120 -6.75 0.71 20.47
CA LEU A 120 -5.81 1.44 19.62
C LEU A 120 -6.60 2.36 18.70
N PHE A 121 -6.14 3.60 18.56
CA PHE A 121 -6.66 4.56 17.58
C PHE A 121 -5.54 5.00 16.66
N VAL A 122 -5.72 4.81 15.36
CA VAL A 122 -4.74 5.18 14.34
C VAL A 122 -5.34 6.25 13.45
N ASP A 123 -4.77 7.44 13.51
CA ASP A 123 -5.06 8.52 12.59
C ASP A 123 -4.14 8.40 11.38
N ILE A 124 -4.73 8.42 10.20
CA ILE A 124 -4.02 8.31 8.92
C ILE A 124 -4.31 9.59 8.14
N GLU A 125 -3.31 10.46 8.03
CA GLU A 125 -3.37 11.67 7.22
C GLU A 125 -2.72 11.42 5.87
N PHE A 126 -3.40 11.79 4.78
CA PHE A 126 -2.86 11.66 3.43
C PHE A 126 -1.95 12.86 3.10
N GLU A 127 -0.70 12.59 2.75
CA GLU A 127 0.32 13.64 2.53
C GLU A 127 0.11 14.42 1.21
N SER A 128 -0.67 13.92 0.25
CA SER A 128 -1.00 14.65 -0.99
C SER A 128 -2.33 14.22 -1.62
N GLU A 129 -2.85 15.00 -2.58
CA GLU A 129 -4.03 14.65 -3.41
C GLU A 129 -3.78 13.44 -4.34
N SER A 130 -2.65 12.76 -4.22
CA SER A 130 -2.11 11.92 -5.28
C SER A 130 -2.40 10.46 -5.03
N PHE A 131 -3.64 10.07 -5.29
CA PHE A 131 -3.88 8.80 -5.96
C PHE A 131 -3.06 8.82 -7.25
N VAL A 132 -1.82 8.34 -7.18
CA VAL A 132 -1.08 8.09 -8.41
C VAL A 132 -1.60 6.76 -8.93
N ARG A 133 -2.68 6.79 -9.72
CA ARG A 133 -2.84 5.77 -10.77
C ARG A 133 -1.48 5.74 -11.46
N ARG A 134 -0.82 4.57 -11.42
CA ARG A 134 0.61 4.36 -11.73
C ARG A 134 1.10 5.35 -12.82
N PRO A 135 2.32 5.89 -12.75
CA PRO A 135 2.96 6.51 -13.90
C PRO A 135 3.26 5.40 -14.92
N ILE A 136 2.23 4.77 -15.50
CA ILE A 136 2.37 3.66 -16.46
C ILE A 136 2.80 4.21 -17.81
N LEU A 137 2.40 5.44 -18.04
CA LEU A 137 2.63 6.14 -19.25
C LEU A 137 2.99 7.51 -18.76
N ASN A 138 4.27 7.82 -18.77
CA ASN A 138 4.63 9.21 -18.92
C ASN A 138 4.18 9.58 -20.35
N LEU A 139 2.86 9.69 -20.58
CA LEU A 139 2.22 10.16 -21.83
C LEU A 139 2.66 11.58 -22.18
N LYS A 140 3.37 12.23 -21.24
CA LYS A 140 3.98 13.55 -21.40
C LYS A 140 5.47 13.52 -21.71
N SER A 141 6.14 12.36 -21.63
CA SER A 141 7.47 12.24 -22.22
C SER A 141 7.31 11.66 -23.61
N ASP A 142 7.75 12.38 -24.62
CA ASP A 142 7.79 11.94 -26.03
C ASP A 142 8.76 10.77 -26.27
N ILE A 143 9.16 10.04 -25.22
CA ILE A 143 10.15 8.98 -25.22
C ILE A 143 9.41 7.66 -25.01
N HIS A 144 9.23 6.93 -26.11
CA HIS A 144 8.64 5.60 -26.18
C HIS A 144 9.50 4.74 -27.09
N ASP A 145 9.62 3.45 -26.79
CA ASP A 145 10.46 2.49 -27.53
C ASP A 145 9.65 1.30 -28.10
N ALA A 146 8.34 1.28 -27.87
CA ALA A 146 7.36 0.41 -28.53
C ALA A 146 5.97 1.05 -28.60
N ILE A 147 5.13 0.51 -29.48
CA ILE A 147 3.70 0.77 -29.57
C ILE A 147 2.98 -0.57 -29.43
N LEU A 148 2.05 -0.66 -28.49
CA LEU A 148 1.12 -1.77 -28.40
C LEU A 148 -0.15 -1.43 -29.19
N VAL A 149 -0.61 -2.34 -30.03
CA VAL A 149 -1.87 -2.21 -30.76
C VAL A 149 -2.89 -3.13 -30.11
N LEU A 150 -3.91 -2.55 -29.46
CA LEU A 150 -5.01 -3.27 -28.83
C LEU A 150 -6.31 -2.86 -29.50
N GLU A 151 -7.02 -3.80 -30.13
CA GLU A 151 -8.31 -3.54 -30.78
C GLU A 151 -8.26 -2.33 -31.77
N GLY A 152 -7.12 -2.16 -32.45
CA GLY A 152 -6.86 -1.04 -33.37
C GLY A 152 -6.45 0.27 -32.70
N GLN A 153 -6.37 0.32 -31.36
CA GLN A 153 -5.86 1.47 -30.61
C GLN A 153 -4.34 1.36 -30.41
N LYS A 154 -3.61 2.40 -30.81
CA LYS A 154 -2.16 2.52 -30.60
C LYS A 154 -1.84 3.12 -29.24
N ILE A 155 -1.10 2.38 -28.42
CA ILE A 155 -0.68 2.78 -27.08
C ILE A 155 0.85 2.80 -27.08
N PRO A 156 1.48 3.98 -27.07
CA PRO A 156 2.93 4.07 -26.98
C PRO A 156 3.39 3.66 -25.57
N VAL A 157 4.46 2.88 -25.44
CA VAL A 157 4.90 2.29 -24.17
C VAL A 157 6.43 2.36 -24.02
N ASP A 158 6.90 2.08 -22.81
CA ASP A 158 8.31 1.86 -22.48
C ASP A 158 8.52 0.36 -22.17
N LYS A 159 9.34 -0.33 -22.99
CA LYS A 159 9.62 -1.77 -22.90
C LYS A 159 10.24 -2.11 -21.55
N GLN A 160 11.13 -1.28 -21.03
CA GLN A 160 11.82 -1.53 -19.77
C GLN A 160 10.84 -1.47 -18.59
N VAL A 161 9.96 -0.46 -18.58
CA VAL A 161 8.95 -0.28 -17.55
C VAL A 161 7.97 -1.46 -17.52
N LEU A 162 7.41 -1.83 -18.67
CA LEU A 162 6.45 -2.93 -18.76
C LEU A 162 7.09 -4.30 -18.43
N SER A 163 8.33 -4.52 -18.87
CA SER A 163 9.08 -5.75 -18.58
C SER A 163 9.40 -5.92 -17.10
N TYR A 164 9.79 -4.84 -16.43
CA TYR A 164 10.03 -4.86 -14.98
C TYR A 164 8.79 -5.30 -14.20
N GLN A 165 7.61 -5.01 -14.74
CA GLN A 165 6.34 -5.19 -14.05
C GLN A 165 5.58 -6.45 -14.46
N SER A 166 6.00 -7.12 -15.53
CA SER A 166 5.34 -8.30 -16.06
C SER A 166 6.35 -9.22 -16.73
N SER A 167 6.44 -10.45 -16.23
CA SER A 167 7.28 -11.48 -16.85
C SER A 167 6.82 -11.85 -18.26
N TYR A 168 5.53 -11.64 -18.58
CA TYR A 168 5.00 -11.76 -19.94
C TYR A 168 5.62 -10.70 -20.86
N PHE A 169 5.54 -9.43 -20.49
CA PHE A 169 6.12 -8.34 -21.30
C PHE A 169 7.65 -8.41 -21.38
N ASN A 170 8.30 -8.86 -20.31
CA ASN A 170 9.74 -9.12 -20.33
C ASN A 170 10.12 -10.17 -21.39
N ARG A 171 9.34 -11.25 -21.50
CA ARG A 171 9.55 -12.25 -22.55
C ARG A 171 9.15 -11.75 -23.93
N LEU A 172 8.08 -10.95 -24.03
CA LEU A 172 7.61 -10.39 -25.29
C LEU A 172 8.65 -9.44 -25.90
N PHE A 173 9.24 -8.54 -25.10
CA PHE A 173 10.16 -7.52 -25.57
C PHE A 173 11.63 -7.96 -25.61
N TYR A 174 12.06 -8.85 -24.71
CA TYR A 174 13.47 -9.26 -24.60
C TYR A 174 13.68 -10.77 -24.81
N GLY A 175 12.64 -11.52 -25.18
CA GLY A 175 12.78 -12.93 -25.58
C GLY A 175 13.08 -13.09 -27.07
N ASP A 176 13.22 -14.35 -27.49
CA ASP A 176 13.56 -14.73 -28.86
C ASP A 176 12.34 -14.77 -29.81
N PHE A 177 11.27 -14.06 -29.47
CA PHE A 177 10.06 -13.96 -30.30
C PHE A 177 10.27 -12.97 -31.45
N LYS A 178 9.39 -12.97 -32.45
CA LYS A 178 9.51 -12.02 -33.58
C LYS A 178 9.15 -10.60 -33.14
N GLU A 179 8.25 -10.51 -32.17
CA GLU A 179 7.70 -9.34 -31.51
C GLU A 179 8.78 -8.52 -30.80
N SER A 180 9.87 -9.15 -30.32
CA SER A 180 10.99 -8.42 -29.67
C SER A 180 11.74 -7.49 -30.63
N LYS A 181 11.65 -7.74 -31.94
CA LYS A 181 12.26 -6.94 -33.00
C LYS A 181 11.29 -5.94 -33.64
N GLN A 182 10.05 -5.89 -33.17
CA GLN A 182 9.02 -5.01 -33.71
C GLN A 182 8.89 -3.74 -32.86
N ASP A 183 8.61 -2.65 -33.55
CA ASP A 183 8.30 -1.35 -32.93
C ASP A 183 6.79 -1.21 -32.67
N GLU A 184 5.95 -1.91 -33.44
CA GLU A 184 4.51 -2.05 -33.21
C GLU A 184 4.19 -3.52 -32.94
N ILE A 185 3.59 -3.82 -31.80
CA ILE A 185 3.25 -5.18 -31.36
C ILE A 185 1.75 -5.26 -31.16
N GLU A 186 1.11 -6.14 -31.92
CA GLU A 186 -0.32 -6.41 -31.83
C GLU A 186 -0.59 -7.43 -30.72
N LEU A 187 -1.58 -7.13 -29.88
CA LEU A 187 -1.94 -7.90 -28.68
C LEU A 187 -3.41 -8.30 -28.70
#